data_AF-A0AAE7DJF0-F1
#
_entry.id   AF-A0AAE7DJF0-F1
#
_cell.length_a   1.000
_cell.length_b   1.000
_cell.length_c   1.000
_cell.angle_alpha   90.00
_cell.angle_beta   90.00
_cell.angle_gamma   90.00
#
_symmetry.space_group_name_H-M   'P 1'
#
loop_
_entity.id
_entity.type
_entity.pdbx_description
1 polymer ?
#
loop_
_entity_poly.entity_id
_entity_poly.type
_entity_poly.pdbx_seq_one_letter_code
_entity_poly.pdbx_strand_id
1 'polypeptide(L)'
;MISALELRHIIESGLLPRSCTCTVNPKGALLIKMIEPSSGHVELFVPGVLASALTSSRAISNLIGELRIEMAARKKICVSATVNGGLSASEPPSHIDSSLTDGVIRLQ
;
A
#
# COMPACT_ATOMS: atom_id res chain seq x y z
N MET A 1 25.45 2.30 12.73
CA MET A 1 25.06 2.33 11.31
C MET A 1 24.02 1.25 11.09
N ILE A 2 23.01 1.52 10.28
CA ILE A 2 21.96 0.54 9.97
C ILE A 2 22.47 -0.41 8.89
N SER A 3 22.27 -1.72 9.03
CA SER A 3 22.65 -2.67 7.99
C SER A 3 21.74 -2.53 6.75
N ALA A 4 22.25 -2.89 5.58
CA ALA A 4 21.45 -2.94 4.34
C ALA A 4 20.21 -3.85 4.50
N LEU A 5 20.33 -4.92 5.29
CA LEU A 5 19.22 -5.85 5.56
C LEU A 5 18.19 -5.26 6.52
N GLU A 6 18.62 -4.53 7.55
CA GLU A 6 17.71 -3.81 8.45
C GLU A 6 16.97 -2.70 7.71
N LEU A 7 17.69 -1.93 6.90
CA LEU A 7 17.12 -0.87 6.08
C LEU A 7 16.05 -1.41 5.13
N ARG A 8 16.35 -2.52 4.46
CA ARG A 8 15.38 -3.27 3.64
C ARG A 8 14.14 -3.64 4.45
N HIS A 9 14.33 -4.26 5.62
CA HIS A 9 13.22 -4.71 6.45
C HIS A 9 12.32 -3.55 6.87
N ILE A 10 12.90 -2.41 7.30
CA ILE A 10 12.14 -1.23 7.72
C ILE A 10 11.33 -0.65 6.55
N ILE A 11 11.91 -0.58 5.36
CA ILE A 11 11.21 -0.09 4.17
C ILE A 11 10.08 -1.05 3.78
N GLU A 12 10.37 -2.36 3.72
CA GLU A 12 9.38 -3.37 3.35
C GLU A 12 8.21 -3.43 4.34
N SER A 13 8.49 -3.35 5.65
CA SER A 13 7.44 -3.35 6.68
C SER A 13 6.62 -2.05 6.71
N GLY A 14 7.25 -0.90 6.42
CA GLY A 14 6.57 0.40 6.34
C GLY A 14 5.63 0.57 5.14
N LEU A 15 5.69 -0.34 4.16
CA LEU A 15 4.87 -0.33 2.95
C LEU A 15 3.72 -1.36 2.98
N LEU A 16 3.55 -2.08 4.09
CA LEU A 16 2.40 -2.95 4.32
C LEU A 16 1.08 -2.14 4.32
N PRO A 17 -0.04 -2.71 3.83
CA PRO A 17 -0.25 -4.09 3.35
C PRO A 17 0.17 -4.34 1.89
N ARG A 18 0.88 -3.40 1.23
CA ARG A 18 1.31 -3.57 -0.17
C ARG A 18 2.58 -4.44 -0.22
N SER A 19 2.68 -5.32 -1.21
CA SER A 19 3.86 -6.18 -1.37
C SER A 19 5.02 -5.37 -1.95
N CYS A 20 6.03 -5.09 -1.12
CA CYS A 20 7.26 -4.44 -1.54
C CYS A 20 8.43 -5.44 -1.52
N THR A 21 9.30 -5.36 -2.51
CA THR A 21 10.60 -6.04 -2.54
C THR A 21 11.68 -4.98 -2.70
N CYS A 22 12.57 -4.91 -1.73
CA CYS A 22 13.71 -3.99 -1.76
C CYS A 22 15.02 -4.79 -1.89
N THR A 23 15.81 -4.47 -2.91
CA THR A 23 17.11 -5.13 -3.17
C THR A 23 18.21 -4.09 -3.18
N VAL A 24 19.34 -4.40 -2.55
CA VAL A 24 20.51 -3.50 -2.53
C VAL A 24 21.48 -3.94 -3.62
N ASN A 25 21.83 -3.03 -4.52
CA ASN A 25 22.85 -3.25 -5.54
C ASN A 25 24.27 -3.20 -4.96
N PRO A 26 25.27 -3.82 -5.60
CA PRO A 26 26.68 -3.76 -5.17
C PRO A 26 27.24 -2.34 -5.12
N LYS A 27 26.61 -1.39 -5.82
CA LYS A 27 26.92 0.05 -5.77
C LYS A 27 26.31 0.79 -4.56
N GLY A 28 25.63 0.09 -3.65
CA GLY A 28 24.98 0.67 -2.47
C GLY A 28 23.65 1.39 -2.77
N ALA A 29 23.10 1.21 -3.96
CA ALA A 29 21.79 1.76 -4.34
C ALA A 29 20.68 0.73 -4.08
N LEU A 30 19.60 1.17 -3.47
CA LEU A 30 18.38 0.41 -3.26
C LEU A 30 17.53 0.46 -4.54
N LEU A 31 17.05 -0.72 -4.90
CA LEU A 31 16.00 -0.93 -5.87
C LEU A 31 14.74 -1.28 -5.11
N ILE A 32 13.71 -0.45 -5.23
CA ILE A 32 12.44 -0.68 -4.56
C ILE A 32 11.42 -1.05 -5.63
N LYS A 33 10.90 -2.27 -5.53
CA LYS A 33 9.91 -2.84 -6.42
C LYS A 33 8.62 -3.04 -5.65
N MET A 34 7.56 -2.41 -6.13
CA MET A 34 6.23 -2.49 -5.54
C MET A 34 5.34 -3.35 -6.43
N ILE A 35 4.67 -4.32 -5.80
CA ILE A 35 3.83 -5.31 -6.48
C ILE A 35 2.40 -5.14 -5.97
N GLU A 36 1.45 -5.10 -6.89
CA GLU A 36 0.04 -5.14 -6.54
C GLU A 36 -0.36 -6.54 -6.06
N PRO A 37 -0.84 -6.72 -4.82
CA PRO A 37 -1.27 -8.03 -4.32
C PRO A 37 -2.44 -8.63 -5.11
N SER A 38 -3.26 -7.82 -5.77
CA SER A 38 -4.45 -8.26 -6.51
C SER A 38 -4.12 -8.82 -7.91
N SER A 39 -3.20 -8.17 -8.63
CA SER A 39 -2.83 -8.52 -10.00
C SER A 39 -1.46 -9.21 -10.10
N GLY A 40 -0.61 -9.09 -9.08
CA GLY A 40 0.79 -9.51 -9.12
C GLY A 40 1.67 -8.61 -10.00
N HIS A 41 1.10 -7.53 -10.55
CA HIS A 41 1.80 -6.64 -11.46
C HIS A 41 2.72 -5.66 -10.71
N VAL A 42 3.81 -5.26 -11.36
CA VAL A 42 4.75 -4.28 -10.84
C VAL A 42 4.19 -2.88 -11.07
N GLU A 43 3.74 -2.22 -10.02
CA GLU A 43 3.13 -0.88 -10.14
C GLU A 43 4.15 0.25 -10.12
N LEU A 44 5.25 0.05 -9.39
CA LEU A 44 6.25 1.08 -9.18
C LEU A 44 7.63 0.44 -9.03
N PHE A 45 8.56 0.96 -9.81
CA PHE A 45 9.97 0.61 -9.75
C PHE A 45 10.78 1.89 -9.57
N VAL A 46 11.44 2.01 -8.43
CA VAL A 46 12.28 3.18 -8.12
C VAL A 46 13.73 2.71 -8.04
N PRO A 47 14.54 2.96 -9.09
CA PRO A 47 15.97 2.75 -9.03
C PRO A 47 16.68 3.95 -8.39
N GLY A 48 17.76 3.69 -7.65
CA GLY A 48 18.78 4.72 -7.37
C GLY A 48 18.71 5.39 -6.01
N VAL A 49 17.94 4.87 -5.05
CA VAL A 49 17.97 5.41 -3.68
C VAL A 49 19.25 4.95 -3.00
N LEU A 50 20.21 5.85 -2.76
CA LEU A 50 21.45 5.48 -2.09
C LEU A 50 21.17 5.12 -0.63
N ALA A 51 21.60 3.92 -0.20
CA ALA A 51 21.48 3.51 1.20
C ALA A 51 22.22 4.48 2.13
N SER A 52 23.32 5.09 1.66
CA SER A 52 24.07 6.14 2.35
C SER A 52 23.29 7.45 2.54
N ALA A 53 22.18 7.67 1.85
CA ALA A 53 21.29 8.81 2.07
C ALA A 53 20.22 8.52 3.15
N LEU A 54 19.99 7.26 3.48
CA LEU A 54 19.01 6.81 4.47
C LEU A 54 19.66 6.59 5.84
N THR A 55 20.34 7.61 6.34
CA THR A 55 21.13 7.53 7.59
C THR A 55 20.32 7.81 8.85
N SER A 56 19.07 8.27 8.69
CA SER A 56 18.20 8.65 9.79
C SER A 56 16.80 8.07 9.59
N SER A 57 16.11 7.77 10.69
CA SER A 57 14.70 7.37 10.68
C SER A 57 13.84 8.35 9.88
N ARG A 58 14.11 9.66 9.98
CA ARG A 58 13.40 10.70 9.22
C ARG A 58 13.57 10.51 7.71
N ALA A 59 14.77 10.22 7.22
CA ALA A 59 15.03 10.01 5.80
C ALA A 59 14.28 8.77 5.28
N ILE A 60 14.28 7.69 6.08
CA ILE A 60 13.56 6.44 5.77
C ILE A 60 12.04 6.68 5.75
N SER A 61 11.49 7.34 6.76
CA SER A 61 10.07 7.67 6.84
C SER A 61 9.64 8.60 5.70
N ASN A 62 10.48 9.56 5.32
CA ASN A 62 10.19 10.45 4.20
C ASN A 62 10.12 9.66 2.88
N LEU A 63 11.08 8.78 2.63
CA LEU A 63 11.05 7.88 1.47
C LEU A 63 9.77 7.02 1.44
N ILE A 64 9.42 6.39 2.57
CA ILE A 64 8.20 5.59 2.67
C ILE A 64 6.96 6.45 2.39
N GLY A 65 6.91 7.67 2.91
CA GLY A 65 5.84 8.63 2.67
C GLY A 65 5.68 8.97 1.19
N GLU A 66 6.78 9.35 0.53
CA GLU A 66 6.81 9.66 -0.90
C GLU A 66 6.34 8.48 -1.74
N LEU A 67 6.83 7.27 -1.44
CA LEU A 67 6.40 6.05 -2.14
C LEU A 67 4.88 5.81 -1.99
N ARG A 68 4.33 5.98 -0.78
CA ARG A 68 2.89 5.83 -0.54
C ARG A 68 2.06 6.87 -1.31
N ILE A 69 2.53 8.11 -1.40
CA ILE A 69 1.88 9.18 -2.16
C ILE A 69 1.90 8.84 -3.65
N GLU A 70 3.06 8.47 -4.20
CA GLU A 70 3.22 8.06 -5.61
C GLU A 70 2.29 6.91 -5.97
N MET A 71 2.19 5.90 -5.11
CA MET A 71 1.25 4.80 -5.31
C MET A 71 -0.21 5.24 -5.30
N ALA A 72 -0.60 6.09 -4.36
CA ALA A 72 -1.95 6.63 -4.28
C ALA A 72 -2.29 7.49 -5.51
N ALA A 73 -1.30 8.19 -6.08
CA ALA A 73 -1.43 8.93 -7.32
C ALA A 73 -1.58 8.00 -8.54
N ARG A 74 -0.77 6.95 -8.64
CA ARG A 74 -0.85 5.96 -9.74
C ARG A 74 -2.13 5.16 -9.74
N LYS A 75 -2.70 4.89 -8.57
CA LYS A 75 -4.01 4.24 -8.43
C LYS A 75 -5.18 5.11 -8.93
N LYS A 76 -4.94 6.36 -9.31
CA LYS A 76 -5.92 7.25 -9.96
C LYS A 76 -5.87 7.23 -11.50
N ILE A 77 -5.29 6.20 -12.11
CA ILE A 77 -5.71 5.82 -13.48
C ILE A 77 -6.82 4.78 -13.35
N CYS A 78 -8.01 5.27 -13.00
CA CYS A 78 -9.17 4.79 -13.72
C CYS A 78 -8.99 5.35 -15.12
N VAL A 79 -8.69 4.51 -16.12
CA VAL A 79 -9.08 4.89 -17.47
C VAL A 79 -10.60 4.91 -17.43
N SER A 80 -11.15 6.07 -17.05
CA SER A 80 -12.53 6.40 -17.28
C SER A 80 -12.62 6.66 -18.78
N ALA A 81 -12.56 5.57 -19.54
CA ALA A 81 -12.93 5.49 -20.93
C ALA A 81 -14.08 4.50 -21.04
N THR A 82 -15.14 4.76 -20.27
CA THR A 82 -16.45 4.91 -20.91
C THR A 82 -16.98 6.28 -20.49
N VAL A 83 -17.23 7.10 -21.50
CA VAL A 83 -18.03 8.30 -21.36
C VAL A 83 -19.40 7.92 -20.81
N ASN A 84 -19.93 8.78 -19.94
CA ASN A 84 -21.29 8.83 -19.38
C ASN A 84 -21.54 8.11 -18.05
N GLY A 85 -21.52 8.92 -16.98
CA GLY A 85 -22.55 8.90 -15.93
C GLY A 85 -22.29 7.99 -14.72
N GLY A 86 -22.33 8.56 -13.52
CA GLY A 86 -22.63 7.81 -12.30
C GLY A 86 -21.62 7.96 -11.18
N LEU A 87 -21.83 8.98 -10.35
CA LEU A 87 -21.38 9.01 -8.96
C LEU A 87 -21.98 7.79 -8.23
N SER A 88 -21.15 6.93 -7.65
CA SER A 88 -21.58 6.13 -6.48
C SER A 88 -20.37 5.81 -5.61
N ALA A 89 -20.30 6.54 -4.50
CA ALA A 89 -19.56 6.08 -3.33
C ALA A 89 -20.38 4.97 -2.68
N SER A 90 -19.79 3.79 -2.49
CA SER A 90 -20.31 2.81 -1.56
C SER A 90 -19.15 2.06 -0.92
N GLU A 91 -18.94 2.39 0.35
CA GLU A 91 -18.07 1.75 1.34
C GLU A 91 -18.26 0.21 1.43
N PRO A 92 -17.22 -0.55 1.81
CA PRO A 92 -17.36 -1.93 2.27
C PRO A 92 -17.07 -2.01 3.80
N PRO A 93 -17.15 -3.19 4.44
CA PRO A 93 -18.38 -3.78 4.97
C PRO A 93 -18.27 -3.99 6.50
N SER A 94 -19.33 -3.71 7.26
CA SER A 94 -19.44 -4.16 8.65
C SER A 94 -20.49 -5.26 8.78
N HIS A 95 -19.97 -6.48 8.87
CA HIS A 95 -20.45 -7.58 9.72
C HIS A 95 -21.49 -7.17 10.77
N ILE A 96 -22.61 -7.91 10.87
CA ILE A 96 -22.87 -8.94 11.89
C ILE A 96 -24.19 -9.63 11.50
N ASP A 97 -24.09 -10.90 11.14
CA ASP A 97 -25.20 -11.85 11.23
C ASP A 97 -25.39 -12.18 12.72
N SER A 98 -26.58 -11.91 13.26
CA SER A 98 -27.07 -12.54 14.47
C SER A 98 -28.58 -12.58 14.42
N SER A 99 -29.06 -13.76 14.03
CA SER A 99 -30.38 -14.32 14.26
C SER A 99 -30.86 -14.14 15.72
N LEU A 100 -32.18 -14.35 15.94
CA LEU A 100 -32.91 -14.49 17.22
C LEU A 100 -33.58 -13.17 17.70
N THR A 101 -34.89 -12.99 17.74
CA THR A 101 -36.02 -13.90 17.99
C THR A 101 -37.29 -13.47 17.25
N ASP A 102 -37.86 -14.43 16.52
CA ASP A 102 -39.30 -14.59 16.35
C ASP A 102 -40.01 -14.57 17.71
N GLY A 103 -41.12 -13.85 17.84
CA GLY A 103 -41.82 -13.76 19.13
C GLY A 103 -42.86 -12.67 19.20
N VAL A 104 -43.85 -12.77 18.32
CA VAL A 104 -45.11 -12.02 18.35
C VAL A 104 -45.75 -12.18 19.74
N ILE A 105 -45.82 -11.10 20.52
CA ILE A 105 -46.84 -10.96 21.56
C ILE A 105 -47.64 -9.70 21.24
N ARG A 106 -48.61 -9.86 20.34
CA ARG A 106 -49.75 -8.95 20.17
C ARG A 106 -50.94 -9.51 20.96
N LEU A 107 -51.62 -8.61 21.68
CA LEU A 107 -53.01 -8.70 22.20
C LEU A 107 -53.22 -9.81 23.25
N GLN A 108 -53.80 -9.61 24.43
CA GLN A 108 -54.88 -8.74 24.88
C GLN A 108 -54.84 -8.70 26.42
#